data_AF-A0A9D2FJ17-F1
#
_entry.id   AF-A0A9D2FJ17-F1
#
_cell.length_a   1.000
_cell.length_b   1.000
_cell.length_c   1.000
_cell.angle_alpha   90.00
_cell.angle_beta   90.00
_cell.angle_gamma   90.00
#
_symmetry.space_group_name_H-M   'P 1'
#
loop_
_entity.id
_entity.type
_entity.pdbx_description
1 polymer ?
#
loop_
_entity_poly.entity_id
_entity_poly.type
_entity_poly.pdbx_seq_one_letter_code
_entity_poly.pdbx_strand_id
1 'polypeptide(L)'
;MKKYLKNTSGIASKVIWSLSAVCGLLSFFYYLSTGNSFFLSLFSSVVVLFLSMFAISFVVGAISGVVESVLHPQNEHTTPKNPDSTKETSSFTEEVFEVVGTYYYLENIGKLATRNPDWRKQGKTLAAQGHAGRRVYRYKYINKPVKLIQENKNPHDHNAVMVQIAGEKVGYISADEAVHVRTILNKHSVKFISAFIGGGDYKEVFSDGTFQKYEDDPFINVKIGYR
;
A
#
# COMPACT_ATOMS: atom_id res chain seq x y z
N MET A 1 2.73 14.31 -7.25
CA MET A 1 1.53 14.21 -6.39
C MET A 1 1.62 13.16 -5.27
N LYS A 2 2.01 11.89 -5.51
CA LYS A 2 2.07 10.85 -4.45
C LYS A 2 2.94 11.18 -3.21
N LYS A 3 4.02 11.96 -3.38
CA LYS A 3 4.87 12.43 -2.27
C LYS A 3 4.19 13.50 -1.38
N TYR A 4 3.22 14.23 -1.92
CA TYR A 4 2.46 15.27 -1.21
C TYR A 4 1.27 14.67 -0.43
N LEU A 5 0.59 13.67 -1.00
CA LEU A 5 -0.53 12.96 -0.34
C LEU A 5 -0.07 12.04 0.80
N LYS A 6 1.08 11.36 0.65
CA LYS A 6 1.64 10.52 1.73
C LYS A 6 2.17 11.34 2.91
N ASN A 7 2.57 12.59 2.67
CA ASN A 7 3.08 13.48 3.72
C ASN A 7 1.93 14.15 4.50
N THR A 8 0.82 14.48 3.83
CA THR A 8 -0.37 15.08 4.46
C THR A 8 -1.11 14.10 5.37
N SER A 9 -1.24 12.83 5.00
CA SER A 9 -1.85 11.81 5.88
C SER A 9 -1.00 11.54 7.15
N GLY A 10 0.33 11.54 7.00
CA GLY A 10 1.26 11.40 8.13
C GLY A 10 1.25 12.60 9.08
N ILE A 11 1.10 13.81 8.56
CA ILE A 11 1.00 15.03 9.39
C ILE A 11 -0.35 15.08 10.10
N ALA A 12 -1.46 14.80 9.42
CA ALA A 12 -2.80 14.80 10.01
C ALA A 12 -2.90 13.78 11.16
N SER A 13 -2.38 12.56 10.96
CA SER A 13 -2.36 11.53 12.01
C SER A 13 -1.57 11.97 13.25
N LYS A 14 -0.40 12.63 13.06
CA LYS A 14 0.39 13.16 14.18
C LYS A 14 -0.32 14.28 14.93
N VAL A 15 -1.04 15.16 14.22
CA VAL A 15 -1.81 16.26 14.80
C VAL A 15 -3.01 15.74 15.60
N ILE A 16 -3.73 14.75 15.08
CA ILE A 16 -4.86 14.12 15.79
C ILE A 16 -4.38 13.48 17.10
N TRP A 17 -3.28 12.73 17.04
CA TRP A 17 -2.70 12.09 18.23
C TRP A 17 -2.22 13.09 19.27
N SER A 18 -1.51 14.16 18.87
CA SER A 18 -0.98 15.14 19.82
C SER A 18 -2.09 15.92 20.53
N LEU A 19 -3.10 16.39 19.79
CA LEU A 19 -4.23 17.12 20.36
C LEU A 19 -5.06 16.25 21.30
N SER A 20 -5.34 15.00 20.92
CA SER A 20 -6.13 14.08 21.74
C SER A 20 -5.39 13.69 23.04
N ALA A 21 -4.06 13.53 22.96
CA ALA A 21 -3.23 13.28 24.14
C ALA A 21 -3.26 14.46 25.12
N VAL A 22 -3.22 15.70 24.62
CA VAL A 22 -3.36 16.90 25.45
C VAL A 22 -4.73 16.93 26.13
N CYS A 23 -5.82 16.63 25.42
CA CYS A 23 -7.17 16.57 26.00
C CYS A 23 -7.26 15.50 27.11
N GLY A 24 -6.72 14.30 26.88
CA GLY A 24 -6.68 13.23 27.89
C GLY A 24 -5.86 13.60 29.14
N LEU A 25 -4.71 14.26 28.95
CA LEU A 25 -3.88 14.76 30.06
C LEU A 25 -4.57 15.88 30.85
N LEU A 26 -5.20 16.82 30.18
CA LEU A 26 -5.95 17.90 30.85
C LEU A 26 -7.13 17.34 31.66
N SER A 27 -7.85 16.35 31.12
CA SER A 27 -8.92 15.65 31.85
C SER A 27 -8.39 14.96 33.11
N PHE A 28 -7.25 14.27 32.99
CA PHE A 28 -6.61 13.59 34.12
C PHE A 28 -6.31 14.58 35.27
N PHE A 29 -5.64 15.70 34.97
CA PHE A 29 -5.31 16.70 35.99
C PHE A 29 -6.52 17.44 36.53
N TYR A 30 -7.54 17.70 35.70
CA TYR A 30 -8.79 18.30 36.15
C TYR A 30 -9.47 17.42 37.21
N TYR A 31 -9.69 16.14 36.91
CA TYR A 31 -10.32 15.22 37.86
C TYR A 31 -9.47 15.02 39.12
N LEU A 32 -8.15 14.96 38.99
CA LEU A 32 -7.25 14.88 40.14
C LEU A 32 -7.32 16.14 41.03
N SER A 33 -7.41 17.34 40.44
CA SER A 33 -7.50 18.61 41.17
C SER A 33 -8.82 18.80 41.92
N THR A 34 -9.89 18.14 41.46
CA THR A 34 -11.21 18.15 42.10
C THR A 34 -11.35 17.14 43.26
N GLY A 35 -10.26 16.47 43.65
CA GLY A 35 -10.24 15.54 44.78
C GLY A 35 -10.81 14.15 44.45
N ASN A 36 -10.97 13.81 43.17
CA ASN A 36 -11.41 12.48 42.77
C ASN A 36 -10.32 11.42 42.93
N SER A 37 -10.74 10.16 43.03
CA SER A 37 -9.79 9.05 43.13
C SER A 37 -8.91 8.96 41.88
N PHE A 38 -7.69 8.46 42.07
CA PHE A 38 -6.73 8.27 40.98
C PHE A 38 -7.32 7.40 39.84
N PHE A 39 -8.02 6.33 40.19
CA PHE A 39 -8.64 5.43 39.22
C PHE A 39 -9.74 6.11 38.40
N LEU A 40 -10.57 6.96 39.02
CA LEU A 40 -11.60 7.71 38.32
C LEU A 40 -10.98 8.74 37.36
N SER A 41 -9.90 9.38 37.78
CA SER A 41 -9.14 10.33 36.95
C SER A 41 -8.50 9.64 35.74
N LEU A 42 -7.95 8.44 35.93
CA LEU A 42 -7.38 7.62 34.86
C LEU A 42 -8.45 7.16 33.86
N PHE A 43 -9.59 6.67 34.36
CA PHE A 43 -10.69 6.25 33.50
C PHE A 43 -11.25 7.41 32.67
N SER A 44 -11.44 8.57 33.30
CA SER A 44 -11.87 9.80 32.63
C SER A 44 -10.90 10.26 31.53
N SER A 45 -9.59 10.18 31.81
CA SER A 45 -8.54 10.50 30.85
C SER A 45 -8.64 9.65 29.57
N VAL A 46 -8.84 8.34 29.73
CA VAL A 46 -8.99 7.40 28.60
C VAL A 46 -10.25 7.69 27.80
N VAL A 47 -11.39 7.90 28.47
CA VAL A 47 -12.66 8.22 27.80
C VAL A 47 -12.56 9.53 27.01
N VAL A 48 -12.00 10.59 27.60
CA VAL A 48 -11.83 11.88 26.94
C VAL A 48 -10.84 11.78 25.77
N LEU A 49 -9.79 10.98 25.89
CA LEU A 49 -8.87 10.73 24.79
C LEU A 49 -9.60 10.13 23.58
N PHE A 50 -10.40 9.08 23.77
CA PHE A 50 -11.15 8.47 22.67
C PHE A 50 -12.19 9.42 22.07
N LEU A 51 -12.95 10.13 22.91
CA LEU A 51 -13.97 11.08 22.42
C LEU A 51 -13.34 12.24 21.63
N SER A 52 -12.22 12.79 22.12
CA SER A 52 -11.49 13.85 21.42
C SER A 52 -10.88 13.35 20.12
N MET A 53 -10.38 12.11 20.05
CA MET A 53 -9.90 11.52 18.79
C MET A 53 -10.99 11.49 17.73
N PHE A 54 -12.20 11.04 18.07
CA PHE A 54 -13.33 11.04 17.12
C PHE A 54 -13.73 12.45 16.67
N ALA A 55 -13.83 13.39 17.62
CA ALA A 55 -14.22 14.77 17.32
C ALA A 55 -13.19 15.48 16.42
N ILE A 56 -11.89 15.36 16.73
CA ILE A 56 -10.82 15.98 15.96
C ILE A 56 -10.74 15.34 14.56
N SER A 57 -10.92 14.01 14.46
CA SER A 57 -10.95 13.32 13.17
C SER A 57 -12.08 13.83 12.27
N PHE A 58 -13.27 14.07 12.84
CA PHE A 58 -14.39 14.64 12.10
C PHE A 58 -14.10 16.05 11.60
N VAL A 59 -13.53 16.92 12.44
CA VAL A 59 -13.18 18.31 12.06
C VAL A 59 -12.10 18.33 10.98
N VAL A 60 -11.03 17.54 11.13
CA VAL A 60 -9.96 17.43 10.13
C VAL A 60 -10.51 16.88 8.80
N GLY A 61 -11.40 15.90 8.85
CA GLY A 61 -12.09 15.36 7.68
C GLY A 61 -12.99 16.39 6.99
N ALA A 62 -13.79 17.13 7.76
CA ALA A 62 -14.67 18.18 7.23
C ALA A 62 -13.89 19.32 6.56
N ILE A 63 -12.79 19.77 7.17
CA ILE A 63 -11.92 20.80 6.57
C ILE A 63 -11.29 20.28 5.27
N SER A 64 -10.82 19.03 5.26
CA SER A 64 -10.25 18.42 4.05
C SER A 64 -11.27 18.31 2.92
N GLY A 65 -12.50 17.90 3.23
CA GLY A 65 -13.60 17.83 2.26
C GLY A 65 -14.03 19.21 1.73
N VAL A 66 -14.05 20.24 2.58
CA VAL A 66 -14.35 21.62 2.14
C VAL A 66 -13.24 22.16 1.23
N VAL A 67 -11.97 21.94 1.56
CA VAL A 67 -10.84 22.36 0.72
C VAL A 67 -10.89 21.68 -0.66
N GLU A 68 -11.26 20.40 -0.72
CA GLU A 68 -11.41 19.67 -1.97
C GLU A 68 -12.61 20.17 -2.80
N SER A 69 -13.72 20.56 -2.15
CA SER A 69 -14.88 21.15 -2.81
C SER A 69 -14.65 22.58 -3.34
N VAL A 70 -13.74 23.34 -2.72
CA VAL A 70 -13.41 24.72 -3.14
C VAL A 70 -12.33 24.72 -4.24
N LEU A 71 -11.43 23.72 -4.24
CA LEU A 71 -10.39 23.58 -5.27
C LEU A 71 -10.89 22.89 -6.55
N HIS A 72 -11.94 22.07 -6.47
CA HIS A 72 -12.63 21.49 -7.63
C HIS A 72 -14.13 21.77 -7.57
N PRO A 73 -14.61 22.91 -8.10
CA PRO A 73 -16.03 23.08 -8.33
C PRO A 73 -16.48 22.05 -9.39
N GLN A 74 -17.31 21.09 -8.98
CA GLN A 74 -18.08 20.27 -9.92
C GLN A 74 -19.07 21.18 -10.66
N ASN A 75 -18.83 21.36 -11.96
CA ASN A 75 -19.84 21.87 -12.89
C ASN A 75 -20.41 20.69 -13.67
N GLU A 76 -21.69 20.38 -13.47
CA GLU A 76 -22.47 19.65 -14.47
C GLU A 76 -23.86 20.31 -14.65
N HIS A 77 -24.36 20.21 -15.90
CA HIS A 77 -25.61 20.70 -16.52
C HIS A 77 -25.60 22.15 -17.10
N THR A 78 -25.91 22.45 -18.38
CA THR A 78 -26.49 21.71 -19.53
C THR A 78 -26.36 22.50 -20.87
N THR A 79 -26.00 21.83 -21.99
CA THR A 79 -26.36 22.05 -23.44
C THR A 79 -26.05 23.38 -24.21
N PRO A 80 -25.98 23.40 -25.57
CA PRO A 80 -25.24 22.57 -26.56
C PRO A 80 -24.39 23.39 -27.59
N LYS A 81 -23.56 22.67 -28.37
CA LYS A 81 -23.11 22.96 -29.77
C LYS A 81 -21.82 23.79 -29.98
N ASN A 82 -20.69 23.11 -30.28
CA ASN A 82 -19.99 23.10 -31.58
C ASN A 82 -18.76 22.14 -31.50
N PRO A 83 -18.45 21.34 -32.54
CA PRO A 83 -17.32 20.43 -32.50
C PRO A 83 -16.07 21.19 -32.94
N ASP A 84 -15.24 21.60 -31.99
CA ASP A 84 -13.86 21.88 -32.32
C ASP A 84 -12.90 21.08 -31.46
N SER A 85 -11.99 20.47 -32.20
CA SER A 85 -11.11 19.39 -31.88
C SER A 85 -10.03 19.80 -30.88
N THR A 86 -10.36 19.74 -29.59
CA THR A 86 -9.30 19.70 -28.59
C THR A 86 -8.77 18.27 -28.55
N LYS A 87 -7.70 17.99 -29.30
CA LYS A 87 -6.87 16.81 -29.07
C LYS A 87 -6.35 16.90 -27.64
N GLU A 88 -7.06 16.28 -26.70
CA GLU A 88 -6.50 15.98 -25.40
C GLU A 88 -5.25 15.15 -25.64
N THR A 89 -4.11 15.77 -25.35
CA THR A 89 -2.83 15.08 -25.41
C THR A 89 -2.83 14.15 -24.21
N SER A 90 -3.27 12.91 -24.42
CA SER A 90 -3.42 11.92 -23.34
C SER A 90 -2.10 11.75 -22.60
N SER A 91 -2.06 12.29 -21.38
CA SER A 91 -0.86 12.26 -20.55
C SER A 91 -0.59 10.83 -20.12
N PHE A 92 0.64 10.37 -20.31
CA PHE A 92 1.05 9.04 -19.90
C PHE A 92 1.00 8.91 -18.37
N THR A 93 0.30 7.89 -17.89
CA THR A 93 0.09 7.62 -16.46
C THR A 93 0.66 6.25 -16.09
N GLU A 94 1.30 6.17 -14.92
CA GLU A 94 1.76 4.90 -14.33
C GLU A 94 1.15 4.70 -12.94
N GLU A 95 0.59 3.51 -12.74
CA GLU A 95 0.03 3.10 -11.47
C GLU A 95 0.57 1.73 -11.04
N VAL A 96 0.59 1.49 -9.73
CA VAL A 96 1.11 0.28 -9.12
C VAL A 96 0.03 -0.26 -8.20
N PHE A 97 -0.29 -1.54 -8.36
CA PHE A 97 -1.36 -2.25 -7.70
C PHE A 97 -0.78 -3.44 -6.94
N GLU A 98 -1.31 -3.68 -5.74
CA GLU A 98 -0.92 -4.84 -4.94
C GLU A 98 -1.60 -6.10 -5.49
N VAL A 99 -0.86 -7.22 -5.49
CA VAL A 99 -1.43 -8.53 -5.78
C VAL A 99 -1.74 -9.23 -4.47
N VAL A 100 -3.01 -9.51 -4.23
CA VAL A 100 -3.50 -10.21 -3.04
C VAL A 100 -3.71 -11.70 -3.30
N GLY A 101 -3.81 -12.47 -2.22
CA GLY A 101 -4.01 -13.92 -2.28
C GLY A 101 -2.78 -14.71 -2.75
N THR A 102 -1.59 -14.10 -2.73
CA THR A 102 -0.31 -14.74 -3.13
C THR A 102 0.01 -15.99 -2.32
N TYR A 103 -0.39 -16.03 -1.05
CA TYR A 103 -0.25 -17.17 -0.15
C TYR A 103 -0.86 -18.48 -0.73
N TYR A 104 -1.95 -18.40 -1.48
CA TYR A 104 -2.57 -19.57 -2.11
C TYR A 104 -1.82 -20.07 -3.35
N TYR A 105 -0.81 -19.33 -3.82
CA TYR A 105 -0.09 -19.57 -5.07
C TYR A 105 1.44 -19.61 -4.89
N LEU A 106 1.94 -19.88 -3.68
CA LEU A 106 3.37 -19.90 -3.39
C LEU A 106 4.15 -20.88 -4.28
N GLU A 107 3.58 -22.04 -4.61
CA GLU A 107 4.22 -23.00 -5.53
C GLU A 107 4.42 -22.39 -6.93
N ASN A 108 3.38 -21.76 -7.47
CA ASN A 108 3.42 -21.08 -8.76
C ASN A 108 4.44 -19.93 -8.76
N ILE A 109 4.46 -19.13 -7.69
CA ILE A 109 5.44 -18.04 -7.51
C ILE A 109 6.85 -18.62 -7.43
N GLY A 110 7.03 -19.78 -6.78
CA GLY A 110 8.30 -20.49 -6.69
C GLY A 110 8.87 -20.90 -8.04
N LYS A 111 8.03 -21.27 -9.02
CA LYS A 111 8.46 -21.59 -10.40
C LYS A 111 9.04 -20.38 -11.14
N LEU A 112 8.69 -19.16 -10.72
CA LEU A 112 9.19 -17.92 -11.33
C LEU A 112 10.57 -17.53 -10.81
N ALA A 113 10.99 -18.09 -9.69
CA ALA A 113 12.25 -17.79 -9.04
C ALA A 113 13.44 -18.52 -9.65
N THR A 114 14.60 -17.87 -9.62
CA THR A 114 15.89 -18.55 -9.74
C THR A 114 16.54 -18.63 -8.36
N ARG A 115 17.14 -19.76 -8.03
CA ARG A 115 17.83 -19.91 -6.74
C ARG A 115 19.01 -18.96 -6.64
N ASN A 116 19.16 -18.27 -5.50
CA ASN A 116 20.35 -17.48 -5.24
C ASN A 116 21.52 -18.42 -4.83
N PRO A 117 22.63 -18.49 -5.57
CA PRO A 117 23.79 -19.31 -5.19
C PRO A 117 24.41 -18.88 -3.85
N ASP A 118 24.32 -17.58 -3.53
CA ASP A 118 24.87 -17.03 -2.28
C ASP A 118 24.12 -17.52 -1.04
N TRP A 119 22.87 -17.96 -1.21
CA TRP A 119 22.06 -18.50 -0.11
C TRP A 119 22.72 -19.66 0.62
N ARG A 120 23.47 -20.51 -0.10
CA ARG A 120 24.12 -21.70 0.47
C ARG A 120 25.49 -21.40 1.07
N LYS A 121 26.04 -20.21 0.87
CA LYS A 121 27.35 -19.83 1.40
C LYS A 121 27.27 -19.63 2.92
N GLN A 122 28.44 -19.80 3.56
CA GLN A 122 28.63 -19.54 4.98
C GLN A 122 28.68 -18.04 5.26
N GLY A 123 28.27 -17.62 6.47
CA GLY A 123 28.22 -16.21 6.83
C GLY A 123 29.57 -15.50 6.75
N LYS A 124 30.67 -16.13 7.20
CA LYS A 124 32.03 -15.59 7.06
C LYS A 124 32.40 -15.29 5.59
N THR A 125 32.07 -16.20 4.68
CA THR A 125 32.31 -16.01 3.24
C THR A 125 31.46 -14.86 2.69
N LEU A 126 30.19 -14.76 3.11
CA LEU A 126 29.29 -13.69 2.70
C LEU A 126 29.75 -12.33 3.23
N ALA A 127 30.19 -12.25 4.49
CA ALA A 127 30.74 -11.04 5.09
C ALA A 127 31.99 -10.58 4.34
N ALA A 128 32.93 -11.48 4.06
CA ALA A 128 34.12 -11.19 3.26
C ALA A 128 33.80 -10.73 1.82
N GLN A 129 32.66 -11.16 1.26
CA GLN A 129 32.14 -10.74 -0.05
C GLN A 129 31.33 -9.42 0.00
N GLY A 130 31.28 -8.74 1.15
CA GLY A 130 30.59 -7.45 1.31
C GLY A 130 29.08 -7.56 1.52
N HIS A 131 28.58 -8.72 1.99
CA HIS A 131 27.18 -8.90 2.37
C HIS A 131 26.90 -8.58 3.85
N ALA A 132 27.89 -8.17 4.64
CA ALA A 132 27.67 -7.74 6.02
C ALA A 132 26.66 -6.57 6.07
N GLY A 133 25.69 -6.65 6.98
CA GLY A 133 24.59 -5.69 7.12
C GLY A 133 23.56 -5.74 5.98
N ARG A 134 23.58 -6.78 5.13
CA ARG A 134 22.66 -6.93 3.99
C ARG A 134 21.84 -8.21 4.09
N ARG A 135 20.66 -8.16 3.48
CA ARG A 135 19.79 -9.33 3.28
C ARG A 135 20.27 -10.13 2.07
N VAL A 136 20.54 -11.41 2.28
CA VAL A 136 20.82 -12.39 1.22
C VAL A 136 19.58 -13.26 1.05
N TYR A 137 18.77 -12.97 0.04
CA TYR A 137 17.53 -13.69 -0.25
C TYR A 137 17.80 -15.10 -0.80
N ARG A 138 16.93 -16.06 -0.49
CA ARG A 138 16.97 -17.44 -0.99
C ARG A 138 16.75 -17.52 -2.49
N TYR A 139 15.91 -16.64 -3.01
CA TYR A 139 15.48 -16.60 -4.40
C TYR A 139 15.75 -15.23 -5.03
N LYS A 140 15.96 -15.24 -6.34
CA LYS A 140 16.04 -14.05 -7.19
C LYS A 140 14.91 -14.12 -8.20
N TYR A 141 14.21 -13.00 -8.38
CA TYR A 141 13.17 -12.85 -9.39
C TYR A 141 13.68 -11.97 -10.52
N ILE A 142 13.38 -12.36 -11.75
CA ILE A 142 13.67 -11.57 -12.95
C ILE A 142 12.36 -11.13 -13.59
N ASN A 143 12.39 -10.04 -14.33
CA ASN A 143 11.21 -9.57 -15.05
C ASN A 143 10.74 -10.65 -16.04
N LYS A 144 9.45 -10.96 -15.97
CA LYS A 144 8.78 -11.94 -16.82
C LYS A 144 7.50 -11.32 -17.40
N PRO A 145 7.00 -11.82 -18.55
CA PRO A 145 5.76 -11.32 -19.13
C PRO A 145 4.59 -11.43 -18.16
N VAL A 146 3.77 -10.39 -18.08
CA VAL A 146 2.61 -10.31 -17.17
C VAL A 146 1.32 -10.19 -17.98
N LYS A 147 0.26 -10.86 -17.52
CA LYS A 147 -1.09 -10.72 -18.06
C LYS A 147 -2.07 -10.46 -16.92
N LEU A 148 -3.00 -9.55 -17.18
CA LEU A 148 -4.16 -9.30 -16.34
C LEU A 148 -5.40 -9.84 -17.04
N ILE A 149 -6.15 -10.71 -16.37
CA ILE A 149 -7.29 -11.42 -16.95
C ILE A 149 -8.54 -11.09 -16.14
N GLN A 150 -9.53 -10.46 -16.78
CA GLN A 150 -10.82 -10.13 -16.14
C GLN A 150 -11.70 -11.38 -16.06
N GLU A 151 -12.13 -11.77 -14.85
CA GLU A 151 -12.94 -12.97 -14.59
C GLU A 151 -14.39 -12.62 -14.24
N ASN A 152 -15.22 -12.27 -15.24
CA ASN A 152 -16.62 -11.87 -15.01
C ASN A 152 -17.48 -12.95 -14.32
N LYS A 153 -17.10 -14.22 -14.47
CA LYS A 153 -17.81 -15.38 -13.94
C LYS A 153 -17.18 -15.91 -12.65
N ASN A 154 -16.29 -15.15 -12.02
CA ASN A 154 -15.72 -15.55 -10.73
C ASN A 154 -16.84 -15.60 -9.68
N PRO A 155 -16.93 -16.67 -8.88
CA PRO A 155 -18.04 -16.89 -7.94
C PRO A 155 -18.00 -15.96 -6.70
N HIS A 156 -16.86 -15.32 -6.43
CA HIS A 156 -16.67 -14.47 -5.26
C HIS A 156 -16.73 -12.98 -5.60
N ASP A 157 -16.18 -12.59 -6.75
CA ASP A 157 -16.15 -11.21 -7.21
C ASP A 157 -16.24 -11.12 -8.74
N HIS A 158 -17.36 -10.61 -9.26
CA HIS A 158 -17.58 -10.40 -10.70
C HIS A 158 -16.61 -9.38 -11.34
N ASN A 159 -15.87 -8.62 -10.53
CA ASN A 159 -14.83 -7.69 -10.94
C ASN A 159 -13.41 -8.22 -10.83
N ALA A 160 -13.23 -9.47 -10.39
CA ALA A 160 -11.92 -10.04 -10.18
C ALA A 160 -10.99 -9.90 -11.40
N VAL A 161 -9.77 -9.42 -11.15
CA VAL A 161 -8.70 -9.36 -12.15
C VAL A 161 -7.58 -10.30 -11.70
N MET A 162 -7.47 -11.45 -12.34
CA MET A 162 -6.42 -12.43 -12.09
C MET A 162 -5.09 -11.93 -12.64
N VAL A 163 -4.02 -12.14 -11.87
CA VAL A 163 -2.64 -11.85 -12.27
C VAL A 163 -1.94 -13.14 -12.67
N GLN A 164 -1.41 -13.17 -13.90
CA GLN A 164 -0.53 -14.22 -14.38
C GLN A 164 0.85 -13.67 -14.73
N ILE A 165 1.90 -14.39 -14.34
CA ILE A 165 3.29 -14.08 -14.69
C ILE A 165 3.90 -15.30 -15.36
N ALA A 166 4.39 -15.16 -16.59
CA ALA A 166 4.88 -16.26 -17.42
C ALA A 166 3.92 -17.47 -17.50
N GLY A 167 2.60 -17.23 -17.46
CA GLY A 167 1.56 -18.26 -17.53
C GLY A 167 1.14 -18.84 -16.17
N GLU A 168 1.89 -18.57 -15.10
CA GLU A 168 1.56 -19.01 -13.76
C GLU A 168 0.61 -18.03 -13.07
N LYS A 169 -0.49 -18.52 -12.49
CA LYS A 169 -1.39 -17.72 -11.66
C LYS A 169 -0.71 -17.42 -10.33
N VAL A 170 -0.60 -16.14 -9.99
CA VAL A 170 0.11 -15.69 -8.77
C VAL A 170 -0.79 -14.98 -7.77
N GLY A 171 -2.03 -14.66 -8.15
CA GLY A 171 -2.99 -13.99 -7.28
C GLY A 171 -3.98 -13.14 -8.08
N TYR A 172 -4.51 -12.13 -7.40
CA TYR A 172 -5.51 -11.21 -7.94
C TYR A 172 -5.13 -9.78 -7.61
N ILE A 173 -5.58 -8.82 -8.42
CA ILE A 173 -5.67 -7.42 -7.97
C ILE A 173 -6.68 -7.37 -6.82
N SER A 174 -6.42 -6.54 -5.81
CA SER A 174 -7.34 -6.37 -4.69
C SER A 174 -8.73 -5.91 -5.15
N ALA A 175 -9.77 -6.32 -4.43
CA ALA A 175 -11.15 -6.10 -4.86
C ALA A 175 -11.53 -4.61 -4.95
N ASP A 176 -10.95 -3.77 -4.10
CA ASP A 176 -11.09 -2.31 -4.10
C ASP A 176 -10.46 -1.65 -5.33
N GLU A 177 -9.34 -2.18 -5.83
CA GLU A 177 -8.65 -1.65 -7.02
C GLU A 177 -9.12 -2.30 -8.32
N ALA A 178 -9.78 -3.46 -8.26
CA ALA A 178 -10.13 -4.27 -9.43
C ALA A 178 -11.00 -3.50 -10.45
N VAL A 179 -12.01 -2.75 -9.99
CA VAL A 179 -12.88 -1.94 -10.87
C VAL A 179 -12.08 -0.86 -11.61
N HIS A 180 -11.12 -0.23 -10.92
CA HIS A 180 -10.24 0.77 -11.52
C HIS A 180 -9.31 0.15 -12.56
N VAL A 181 -8.67 -0.97 -12.22
CA VAL A 181 -7.82 -1.71 -13.17
C VAL A 181 -8.61 -2.15 -14.39
N ARG A 182 -9.84 -2.64 -14.24
CA ARG A 182 -10.72 -2.96 -15.38
C ARG A 182 -11.01 -1.74 -16.25
N THR A 183 -11.22 -0.58 -15.63
CA THR A 183 -11.41 0.68 -16.35
C THR A 183 -10.17 1.03 -17.16
N ILE A 184 -8.97 0.90 -16.58
CA ILE A 184 -7.70 1.08 -17.28
C ILE A 184 -7.61 0.14 -18.50
N LEU A 185 -7.87 -1.15 -18.29
CA LEU A 185 -7.78 -2.17 -19.34
C LEU A 185 -8.78 -1.97 -20.48
N ASN A 186 -9.97 -1.41 -20.20
CA ASN A 186 -11.06 -1.30 -21.17
C ASN A 186 -11.12 0.06 -21.88
N LYS A 187 -10.77 1.15 -21.18
CA LYS A 187 -10.95 2.51 -21.68
C LYS A 187 -9.64 3.19 -22.12
N HIS A 188 -8.49 2.71 -21.65
CA HIS A 188 -7.20 3.34 -21.93
C HIS A 188 -6.32 2.51 -22.84
N SER A 189 -5.40 3.18 -23.53
CA SER A 189 -4.38 2.52 -24.34
C SER A 189 -3.21 2.10 -23.44
N VAL A 190 -3.27 0.87 -22.93
CA VAL A 190 -2.21 0.27 -22.12
C VAL A 190 -0.93 0.15 -22.96
N LYS A 191 0.16 0.73 -22.46
CA LYS A 191 1.49 0.72 -23.09
C LYS A 191 2.35 -0.41 -22.56
N PHE A 192 2.26 -0.69 -21.26
CA PHE A 192 2.92 -1.86 -20.67
C PHE A 192 2.23 -2.32 -19.39
N ILE A 193 2.49 -3.58 -19.05
CA ILE A 193 2.20 -4.18 -17.75
C ILE A 193 3.48 -4.89 -17.30
N SER A 194 3.91 -4.67 -16.07
CA SER A 194 5.08 -5.31 -15.48
C SER A 194 4.80 -5.71 -14.03
N ALA A 195 5.56 -6.67 -13.50
CA ALA A 195 5.41 -7.12 -12.12
C ALA A 195 6.75 -7.07 -11.42
N PHE A 196 6.71 -6.68 -10.15
CA PHE A 196 7.80 -6.78 -9.22
C PHE A 196 7.46 -7.86 -8.19
N ILE A 197 8.35 -8.84 -8.02
CA ILE A 197 8.25 -9.85 -6.97
C ILE A 197 9.40 -9.59 -5.98
N GLY A 198 9.04 -9.39 -4.72
CA GLY A 198 9.97 -9.13 -3.63
C GLY A 198 9.69 -10.01 -2.41
N GLY A 199 10.48 -9.83 -1.35
CA GLY A 199 10.33 -10.61 -0.12
C GLY A 199 10.85 -12.04 -0.25
N GLY A 200 10.27 -12.95 0.51
CA GLY A 200 10.71 -14.34 0.62
C GLY A 200 11.82 -14.54 1.66
N ASP A 201 12.08 -15.81 1.99
CA ASP A 201 13.15 -16.23 2.90
C ASP A 201 14.48 -15.49 2.65
N TYR A 202 15.08 -14.98 3.72
CA TYR A 202 16.37 -14.30 3.64
C TYR A 202 17.26 -14.56 4.85
N LYS A 203 18.55 -14.24 4.67
CA LYS A 203 19.58 -14.25 5.70
C LYS A 203 20.03 -12.84 5.94
N GLU A 204 20.15 -12.47 7.20
CA GLU A 204 20.87 -11.27 7.61
C GLU A 204 22.27 -11.67 8.05
N VAL A 205 23.29 -11.11 7.39
CA VAL A 205 24.70 -11.45 7.65
C VAL A 205 25.32 -10.34 8.47
N PHE A 206 25.96 -10.70 9.58
CA PHE A 206 26.65 -9.75 10.45
C PHE A 206 28.14 -9.65 10.10
N SER A 207 28.78 -8.57 10.55
CA SER A 207 30.20 -8.29 10.23
C SER A 207 31.18 -9.32 10.76
N ASP A 208 30.82 -10.04 11.83
CA ASP A 208 31.60 -11.14 12.40
C ASP A 208 31.45 -12.47 11.64
N GLY A 209 30.61 -12.49 10.60
CA GLY A 209 30.34 -13.66 9.78
C GLY A 209 29.31 -14.63 10.38
N THR A 210 28.64 -14.26 11.46
CA THR A 210 27.40 -14.93 11.89
C THR A 210 26.23 -14.51 10.99
N PHE A 211 25.14 -15.27 11.01
CA PHE A 211 23.93 -14.91 10.27
C PHE A 211 22.67 -15.44 10.96
N GLN A 212 21.55 -14.75 10.76
CA GLN A 212 20.22 -15.20 11.14
C GLN A 212 19.36 -15.45 9.90
N LYS A 213 18.51 -16.48 9.93
CA LYS A 213 17.55 -16.77 8.86
C LYS A 213 16.17 -16.25 9.28
N TYR A 214 15.44 -15.75 8.29
CA TYR A 214 14.06 -15.32 8.42
C TYR A 214 13.25 -15.98 7.32
N GLU A 215 12.08 -16.49 7.70
CA GLU A 215 11.06 -16.99 6.79
C GLU A 215 10.03 -15.88 6.60
N ASP A 216 9.72 -15.60 5.33
CA ASP A 216 8.82 -14.53 4.94
C ASP A 216 8.18 -14.91 3.61
N ASP A 217 6.97 -14.42 3.37
CA ASP A 217 6.27 -14.69 2.12
C ASP A 217 6.73 -13.71 1.02
N PRO A 218 6.73 -14.13 -0.24
CA PRO A 218 6.92 -13.20 -1.35
C PRO A 218 5.69 -12.31 -1.52
N PHE A 219 5.92 -11.04 -1.81
CA PHE A 219 4.89 -10.08 -2.21
C PHE A 219 5.05 -9.70 -3.68
N ILE A 220 3.93 -9.33 -4.31
CA ILE A 220 3.91 -8.98 -5.74
C ILE A 220 3.17 -7.66 -5.93
N ASN A 221 3.76 -6.78 -6.72
CA ASN A 221 3.13 -5.56 -7.20
C ASN A 221 3.10 -5.55 -8.72
N VAL A 222 1.98 -5.17 -9.32
CA VAL A 222 1.84 -4.97 -10.77
C VAL A 222 1.84 -3.49 -11.08
N LYS A 223 2.69 -3.08 -12.03
CA LYS A 223 2.68 -1.73 -12.57
C LYS A 223 2.04 -1.72 -13.95
N ILE A 224 1.10 -0.79 -14.17
CA ILE A 224 0.43 -0.55 -15.46
C ILE A 224 0.77 0.86 -15.92
N GLY A 225 1.27 0.98 -17.16
CA GLY A 225 1.49 2.26 -17.84
C GLY A 225 0.50 2.42 -18.98
N TYR A 226 -0.25 3.52 -19.04
CA TYR A 226 -1.32 3.74 -20.02
C TYR A 226 -1.47 5.22 -20.42
N ARG A 227 -2.25 5.45 -21.49
CA ARG A 227 -2.71 6.77 -21.95
C ARG A 227 -4.22 6.76 -22.09
#